data_AF-A0A2V5QL45-F1
#
_entry.id   AF-A0A2V5QL45-F1
#
_cell.length_a   1.000
_cell.length_b   1.000
_cell.length_c   1.000
_cell.angle_alpha   90.00
_cell.angle_beta   90.00
_cell.angle_gamma   90.00
#
_symmetry.space_group_name_H-M   'P 1'
#
loop_
_entity.id
_entity.type
_entity.pdbx_description
1 polymer ?
#
loop_
_entity_poly.entity_id
_entity_poly.type
_entity_poly.pdbx_seq_one_letter_code
_entity_poly.pdbx_strand_id
1 'polypeptide(L)' 'MALVRGLFWFVLFIVLAFCFVVLFEYGPRDFANGVQKEYARVKSFVVKQTEKIGKPTKNR' A
#
# COMPACT_ATOMS: atom_id res chain seq x y z
N MET A 1 1.09 -0.39 26.63
CA MET A 1 2.03 0.75 26.44
C MET A 1 3.12 0.45 25.41
N ALA A 2 3.94 -0.60 25.60
CA ALA A 2 5.03 -0.93 24.66
C ALA A 2 4.56 -1.46 23.29
N LEU A 3 3.52 -2.29 23.25
CA LEU A 3 2.99 -2.87 22.00
C LEU A 3 2.36 -1.82 21.08
N VAL A 4 1.58 -0.89 21.63
CA VAL A 4 0.98 0.22 20.86
C VAL A 4 2.08 1.11 20.28
N ARG A 5 3.15 1.36 21.05
CA ARG A 5 4.29 2.15 20.57
C ARG A 5 5.04 1.42 19.45
N GLY A 6 5.27 0.12 19.60
CA GLY A 6 5.88 -0.71 18.55
C GLY A 6 5.04 -0.73 17.27
N LEU A 7 3.73 -0.92 17.38
CA LEU A 7 2.82 -0.91 16.24
C LEU A 7 2.79 0.47 15.55
N PHE A 8 2.75 1.55 16.33
CA PHE A 8 2.83 2.91 15.81
C PHE A 8 4.12 3.13 15.00
N TRP A 9 5.27 2.75 15.57
CA TRP A 9 6.56 2.85 14.89
C TRP A 9 6.64 1.96 13.64
N PHE A 10 6.02 0.77 13.67
CA PHE A 10 5.98 -0.13 12.53
C PHE A 10 5.15 0.42 11.37
N VAL A 11 3.97 0.98 11.66
CA VAL A 11 3.14 1.67 10.65
C VAL A 11 3.88 2.88 10.09
N LEU A 12 4.51 3.68 10.95
CA LEU A 12 5.26 4.87 10.55
C LEU A 12 6.46 4.51 9.67
N PHE A 13 7.14 3.39 9.98
CA PHE A 13 8.20 2.83 9.15
C PHE A 13 7.70 2.41 7.77
N ILE A 14 6.56 1.71 7.68
CA ILE A 14 5.97 1.31 6.38
C ILE A 14 5.58 2.54 5.56
N VAL A 15 4.96 3.55 6.18
CA VAL A 15 4.59 4.79 5.49
C VAL A 15 5.83 5.54 4.99
N LEU A 16 6.87 5.66 5.82
CA LEU A 16 8.13 6.27 5.40
C LEU A 16 8.78 5.49 4.25
N ALA A 17 8.88 4.16 4.36
CA ALA A 17 9.43 3.33 3.30
C ALA A 17 8.66 3.48 1.99
N PHE A 18 7.33 3.52 2.05
CA PHE A 18 6.47 3.79 0.89
C PHE A 18 6.73 5.19 0.30
N CYS A 19 6.81 6.22 1.13
CA CYS A 19 7.18 7.56 0.69
C CYS A 19 8.56 7.59 0.04
N PHE A 20 9.56 6.88 0.59
CA PHE A 20 10.89 6.80 -0.02
C PHE A 20 10.86 6.15 -1.40
N VAL A 21 10.15 5.04 -1.56
CA VAL A 21 10.01 4.35 -2.86
C VAL A 21 9.32 5.25 -3.88
N VAL A 22 8.21 5.90 -3.50
CA VAL A 22 7.49 6.80 -4.41
C VAL A 22 8.32 8.04 -4.75
N LEU A 23 9.05 8.60 -3.77
CA LEU A 23 9.94 9.74 -4.00
C LEU A 23 11.12 9.37 -4.91
N PHE A 24 11.66 8.15 -4.79
CA PHE A 24 12.75 7.67 -5.63
C PHE A 24 12.31 7.34 -7.05
N GLU A 25 11.09 6.81 -7.21
CA GLU A 25 10.56 6.38 -8.51
C GLU A 25 9.96 7.52 -9.33
N TYR A 26 9.31 8.50 -8.68
CA TYR A 26 8.63 9.62 -9.36
C TYR A 26 9.34 10.97 -9.17
N GLY A 27 10.26 11.07 -8.21
CA GLY A 27 10.96 12.32 -7.89
C GLY A 27 10.12 13.30 -7.05
N PRO A 28 10.76 14.29 -6.41
CA PRO A 28 10.10 15.24 -5.51
C PRO A 28 9.10 16.18 -6.18
N ARG A 29 9.18 16.35 -7.51
CA ARG A 29 8.27 17.22 -8.29
C ARG A 29 6.90 16.60 -8.53
N ASP A 30 6.84 15.28 -8.69
CA ASP A 30 5.61 14.55 -9.05
C ASP A 30 5.18 13.55 -7.97
N PHE A 31 5.69 13.71 -6.74
CA PHE A 31 5.42 12.84 -5.61
C PHE A 31 3.91 12.64 -5.36
N ALA A 32 3.10 13.71 -5.39
CA ALA A 32 1.66 13.62 -5.19
C ALA A 32 0.95 12.83 -6.30
N ASN A 33 1.35 13.04 -7.56
CA ASN A 33 0.83 12.28 -8.70
C ASN A 33 1.27 10.81 -8.65
N GLY A 34 2.52 10.54 -8.26
CA GLY A 34 3.08 9.20 -8.08
C GLY A 34 2.39 8.41 -6.97
N VAL A 35 2.14 9.04 -5.81
CA VAL A 35 1.41 8.44 -4.69
C VAL A 35 -0.01 8.07 -5.13
N GLN A 36 -0.74 8.95 -5.82
CA GLN A 36 -2.09 8.62 -6.28
C GLN A 36 -2.13 7.50 -7.32
N LYS A 37 -1.16 7.47 -8.24
CA LYS A 37 -1.06 6.46 -9.29
C LYS A 37 -0.72 5.08 -8.72
N GLU A 38 0.25 5.00 -7.83
CA GLU A 38 0.58 3.75 -7.12
C GLU A 38 -0.53 3.34 -6.17
N TYR A 39 -1.16 4.26 -5.45
CA TYR A 39 -2.30 3.95 -4.59
C TYR A 39 -3.48 3.38 -5.39
N ALA A 40 -3.79 3.94 -6.56
CA ALA A 40 -4.82 3.40 -7.45
C ALA A 40 -4.46 2.00 -7.94
N ARG A 41 -3.17 1.76 -8.24
CA ARG A 41 -2.67 0.45 -8.67
C ARG A 41 -2.74 -0.58 -7.55
N VAL A 42 -2.21 -0.26 -6.36
CA VAL A 42 -2.26 -1.11 -5.16
C VAL A 42 -3.70 -1.37 -4.74
N LYS A 43 -4.58 -0.37 -4.77
CA LYS A 43 -6.01 -0.55 -4.49
C LYS A 43 -6.67 -1.50 -5.49
N SER A 44 -6.37 -1.38 -6.79
CA SER A 44 -6.85 -2.31 -7.81
C SER A 44 -6.31 -3.73 -7.58
N PHE A 45 -5.04 -3.88 -7.18
CA PHE A 45 -4.45 -5.16 -6.84
C PHE A 45 -5.05 -5.78 -5.58
N VAL A 46 -5.26 -5.00 -4.52
CA VAL A 46 -5.90 -5.43 -3.28
C VAL A 46 -7.34 -5.83 -3.55
N VAL A 47 -8.12 -5.03 -4.29
CA VAL A 47 -9.48 -5.40 -4.68
C VAL A 47 -9.49 -6.69 -5.50
N LYS A 48 -8.58 -6.85 -6.48
CA LYS A 48 -8.45 -8.09 -7.25
C LYS A 48 -8.02 -9.28 -6.40
N GLN A 49 -7.15 -9.09 -5.42
CA GLN A 49 -6.73 -10.12 -4.47
C GLN A 49 -7.88 -10.50 -3.54
N THR A 50 -8.59 -9.52 -2.97
CA THR A 50 -9.79 -9.74 -2.15
C THR A 50 -10.91 -10.40 -2.95
N GLU A 51 -11.08 -10.08 -4.23
CA GLU A 51 -12.05 -10.75 -5.10
C GLU A 51 -11.62 -12.19 -5.44
N LYS A 52 -10.31 -12.45 -5.61
CA LYS A 52 -9.77 -13.80 -5.77
C LYS A 52 -9.84 -14.64 -4.48
N ILE A 53 -9.70 -14.02 -3.32
CA ILE A 53 -9.83 -14.66 -2.00
C ILE A 53 -11.30 -14.86 -1.64
N GLY A 54 -12.19 -13.96 -2.09
CA GLY A 54 -13.63 -13.97 -1.82
C GLY A 54 -14.48 -14.78 -2.82
N LYS A 55 -13.94 -15.18 -3.97
CA LYS A 55 -14.55 -16.23 -4.81
C LYS A 55 -14.03 -17.58 -4.34
N PRO A 56 -14.76 -18.34 -3.50
CA PRO A 56 -14.54 -19.78 -3.49
C PRO A 56 -14.76 -20.24 -4.93
N THR A 57 -13.87 -21.10 -5.42
CA THR A 57 -14.09 -21.93 -6.59
C THR A 57 -15.52 -22.47 -6.54
N LYS A 58 -16.46 -21.82 -7.26
CA LYS A 58 -17.74 -22.43 -7.58
C LYS A 58 -17.43 -23.42 -8.69
N ASN A 59 -17.02 -24.60 -8.25
CA ASN A 59 -16.99 -25.79 -9.08
C ASN A 59 -18.44 -26.02 -9.53
N ARG A 60 -18.73 -25.74 -10.80
CA ARG A 60 -19.92 -26.21 -11.48
C ARG A 60 -19.58 -26.49 -12.93
#